data_AF-A0A966VYQ1-F1
#
_entry.id   AF-A0A966VYQ1-F1
#
_cell.length_a   1.000
_cell.length_b   1.000
_cell.length_c   1.000
_cell.angle_alpha   90.00
_cell.angle_beta   90.00
_cell.angle_gamma   90.00
#
_symmetry.space_group_name_H-M   'P 1'
#
loop_
_entity.id
_entity.type
_entity.pdbx_description
1 polymer ?
#
loop_
_entity_poly.entity_id
_entity_poly.type
_entity_poly.pdbx_seq_one_letter_code
_entity_poly.pdbx_strand_id
1 'polypeptide(L)'
;MWPFLKVPAVRVTRLAFNATGQLYVGGAAADGKGPGLGRIAAAGAMPFEVRQVKALADGFELTFTEPVDVASAMKVASYDAAQFNYRHELAAGLEYDFAGTPNKSSALKVVSVTVAPDGLSARLRLGGMRAGFVTSIRAAGVRSAAAQPLLHDVFFYTLNQLPKQP
;
A
#
# COMPACT_ATOMS: atom_id res chain seq x y z
N MET A 1 -6.59 10.14 -4.99
CA MET A 1 -6.33 10.33 -6.44
C MET A 1 -5.53 9.13 -6.91
N TRP A 2 -5.85 8.50 -8.04
CA TRP A 2 -5.14 7.31 -8.53
C TRP A 2 -4.02 7.75 -9.47
N PRO A 3 -2.76 7.84 -9.03
CA PRO A 3 -1.74 8.57 -9.79
C PRO A 3 -1.31 7.89 -11.09
N PHE A 4 -1.56 6.58 -11.20
CA PHE A 4 -1.30 5.78 -12.39
C PHE A 4 -2.51 5.70 -13.34
N LEU A 5 -3.67 6.24 -12.96
CA LEU A 5 -4.89 6.21 -13.77
C LEU A 5 -5.43 7.62 -14.03
N LYS A 6 -5.67 7.92 -15.30
CA LYS A 6 -6.63 8.95 -15.68
C LYS A 6 -8.04 8.40 -15.47
N VAL A 7 -8.67 8.80 -14.38
CA VAL A 7 -10.06 8.45 -14.05
C VAL A 7 -10.99 9.54 -14.59
N PRO A 8 -11.99 9.21 -15.41
CA PRO A 8 -12.95 10.18 -15.90
C PRO A 8 -13.91 10.63 -14.79
N ALA A 9 -14.41 11.87 -14.89
CA ALA A 9 -15.31 12.46 -13.90
C ALA A 9 -16.75 11.95 -14.03
N VAL A 10 -16.94 10.64 -13.84
CA VAL A 10 -18.23 9.95 -13.95
C VAL A 10 -18.59 9.32 -12.61
N ARG A 11 -19.86 9.46 -12.19
CA ARG A 11 -20.46 8.70 -11.08
C ARG A 11 -20.73 7.29 -11.58
N VAL A 12 -19.80 6.39 -11.33
CA VAL A 12 -19.77 5.04 -11.91
C VAL A 12 -21.00 4.24 -11.49
N THR A 13 -21.79 3.79 -12.47
CA THR A 13 -22.86 2.78 -12.29
C THR A 13 -22.62 1.53 -13.13
N ARG A 14 -21.75 1.60 -14.14
CA ARG A 14 -21.45 0.49 -15.05
C ARG A 14 -19.97 0.41 -15.38
N LEU A 15 -19.48 -0.82 -15.47
CA LEU A 15 -18.12 -1.17 -15.91
C LEU A 15 -18.20 -2.11 -17.10
N ALA A 16 -17.36 -1.91 -18.11
CA ALA A 16 -17.24 -2.81 -19.24
C ALA A 16 -15.82 -2.83 -19.79
N PHE A 17 -15.31 -4.01 -20.10
CA PHE A 17 -14.09 -4.17 -20.88
C PHE A 17 -14.45 -4.29 -22.36
N ASN A 18 -13.69 -3.64 -23.24
CA ASN A 18 -13.77 -3.93 -24.67
C ASN A 18 -12.94 -5.20 -25.02
N ALA A 19 -13.00 -5.63 -26.28
CA ALA A 19 -12.27 -6.81 -26.75
C ALA A 19 -10.73 -6.70 -26.62
N THR A 20 -10.20 -5.48 -26.43
CA THR A 20 -8.77 -5.22 -26.23
C THR A 20 -8.40 -5.04 -24.75
N GLY A 21 -9.31 -5.28 -23.81
CA GLY A 21 -9.06 -5.23 -22.37
C GLY A 21 -9.08 -3.82 -21.77
N GLN A 22 -9.54 -2.81 -22.51
CA GLN A 22 -9.65 -1.44 -22.00
C GLN A 22 -10.92 -1.29 -21.16
N LEU A 23 -10.79 -0.71 -19.96
CA LEU A 23 -11.90 -0.49 -19.04
C LEU A 23 -12.63 0.83 -19.31
N TYR A 24 -13.93 0.71 -19.59
CA TYR A 24 -14.86 1.82 -19.70
C TYR A 24 -15.75 1.89 -18.47
N VAL A 25 -16.03 3.12 -18.05
CA VAL A 25 -16.87 3.48 -16.91
C VAL A 25 -18.03 4.32 -17.43
N GLY A 26 -19.24 3.81 -17.23
CA GLY A 26 -20.49 4.48 -17.55
C GLY A 26 -21.23 4.95 -16.30
N GLY A 27 -21.99 6.02 -16.41
CA GLY A 27 -22.81 6.58 -15.33
C GLY A 27 -23.25 8.01 -15.58
N ALA A 28 -23.63 8.73 -14.53
CA ALA A 28 -23.94 10.15 -14.64
C ALA A 28 -22.65 10.98 -14.60
N ALA A 29 -22.53 12.02 -15.41
CA ALA A 29 -21.42 12.96 -15.26
C ALA A 29 -21.42 13.56 -13.85
N ALA A 30 -20.25 13.71 -13.24
CA ALA A 30 -20.14 14.12 -11.84
C ALA A 30 -20.76 15.51 -11.57
N ASP A 31 -20.72 16.39 -12.57
CA ASP A 31 -21.26 17.75 -12.61
C ASP A 31 -22.67 17.85 -13.22
N GLY A 32 -23.23 16.73 -13.67
CA GLY A 32 -24.52 16.66 -14.38
C GLY A 32 -24.51 17.26 -15.79
N LYS A 33 -23.35 17.67 -16.33
CA LYS A 33 -23.24 18.40 -17.60
C LYS A 33 -22.28 17.76 -18.62
N GLY A 34 -21.58 16.69 -18.26
CA GLY A 34 -20.66 15.96 -19.14
C GLY A 34 -21.22 14.66 -19.77
N PRO A 35 -20.44 14.00 -20.66
CA PRO A 35 -20.76 12.67 -21.13
C PRO A 35 -20.68 11.65 -19.98
N GLY A 36 -21.71 10.81 -19.90
CA GLY A 36 -21.82 9.74 -18.90
C GLY A 36 -20.93 8.52 -19.16
N LEU A 37 -19.91 8.65 -20.01
CA LEU A 37 -19.02 7.56 -20.40
C LEU A 37 -17.59 8.07 -20.41
N GLY A 38 -16.70 7.34 -19.77
CA GLY A 38 -15.27 7.58 -19.86
C GLY A 38 -14.49 6.28 -19.92
N ARG A 39 -13.22 6.39 -20.29
CA ARG A 39 -12.28 5.28 -20.33
C ARG A 39 -11.22 5.50 -19.26
N ILE A 40 -10.95 4.48 -18.47
CA ILE A 40 -9.77 4.48 -17.59
C ILE A 40 -8.54 4.26 -18.47
N ALA A 41 -7.55 5.14 -18.35
CA ALA A 41 -6.31 5.07 -19.12
C ALA A 41 -5.10 5.24 -18.18
N ALA A 42 -3.94 4.71 -18.57
CA ALA A 42 -2.70 4.94 -17.84
C ALA A 42 -2.34 6.44 -17.83
N ALA A 43 -1.89 6.93 -16.69
CA ALA A 43 -1.18 8.20 -16.60
C ALA A 43 0.24 7.99 -17.15
N GLY A 44 0.68 8.79 -18.12
CA GLY A 44 1.83 8.44 -18.97
C GLY A 44 3.17 8.21 -18.27
N ALA A 45 3.43 8.84 -17.12
CA ALA A 45 4.65 8.64 -16.34
C ALA A 45 4.34 7.80 -15.09
N MET A 46 5.13 6.74 -14.88
CA MET A 46 5.03 5.93 -13.66
C MET A 46 5.71 6.68 -12.50
N PRO A 47 5.02 6.96 -11.39
CA PRO A 47 5.64 7.58 -10.23
C PRO A 47 6.52 6.58 -9.47
N PHE A 48 7.44 7.09 -8.64
CA PHE A 48 8.10 6.28 -7.62
C PHE A 48 7.10 5.88 -6.52
N GLU A 49 6.87 4.57 -6.40
CA GLU A 49 5.83 4.02 -5.56
C GLU A 49 6.15 2.59 -5.12
N VAL A 50 5.50 2.11 -4.05
CA VAL A 50 5.46 0.68 -3.72
C VAL A 50 4.57 -0.05 -4.72
N ARG A 51 5.17 -0.88 -5.58
CA ARG A 51 4.50 -1.72 -6.57
C ARG A 51 3.83 -2.95 -5.94
N GLN A 52 4.48 -3.57 -4.97
CA GLN A 52 4.00 -4.81 -4.34
C GLN A 52 4.43 -4.87 -2.88
N VAL A 53 3.53 -5.40 -2.05
CA VAL A 53 3.77 -5.76 -0.66
C VAL A 53 3.57 -7.26 -0.50
N LYS A 54 4.59 -7.96 -0.02
CA LYS A 54 4.55 -9.40 0.21
C LYS A 54 4.84 -9.69 1.68
N ALA A 55 3.91 -10.33 2.37
CA ALA A 55 4.14 -10.83 3.71
C ALA A 55 5.10 -12.01 3.70
N LEU A 56 6.00 -12.05 4.68
CA LEU A 56 6.94 -13.13 4.96
C LEU A 56 6.74 -13.61 6.40
N ALA A 57 7.33 -14.75 6.75
CA ALA A 57 7.26 -15.31 8.11
C ALA A 57 7.80 -14.34 9.18
N ASP A 58 8.80 -13.53 8.82
CA ASP A 58 9.54 -12.64 9.72
C ASP A 58 9.39 -11.14 9.37
N GLY A 59 8.48 -10.78 8.47
CA GLY A 59 8.22 -9.39 8.11
C GLY A 59 7.61 -9.22 6.73
N PHE A 60 8.13 -8.28 5.95
CA PHE A 60 7.59 -7.92 4.64
C PHE A 60 8.69 -7.68 3.62
N GLU A 61 8.38 -7.96 2.36
CA GLU A 61 9.15 -7.52 1.21
C GLU A 61 8.33 -6.48 0.44
N LEU A 62 8.93 -5.32 0.21
CA LEU A 62 8.37 -4.24 -0.57
C LEU A 62 9.12 -4.20 -1.90
N THR A 63 8.38 -4.22 -3.00
CA THR A 63 8.93 -4.01 -4.35
C THR A 63 8.50 -2.65 -4.86
N PHE A 64 9.42 -1.90 -5.44
CA PHE A 64 9.20 -0.53 -5.92
C PHE A 64 9.02 -0.48 -7.44
N THR A 65 8.48 0.63 -7.94
CA THR A 65 8.33 0.88 -9.39
C THR A 65 9.64 1.24 -10.08
N GLU A 66 10.61 1.77 -9.34
CA GLU A 66 11.97 2.11 -9.79
C GLU A 66 12.99 1.90 -8.66
N PRO A 67 14.30 1.84 -8.95
CA PRO A 67 15.31 1.58 -7.93
C PRO A 67 15.37 2.65 -6.83
N VAL A 68 15.54 2.19 -5.60
CA VAL A 68 15.69 3.04 -4.42
C VAL A 68 17.11 3.59 -4.26
N ASP A 69 17.24 4.72 -3.55
CA ASP A 69 18.50 5.08 -2.92
C ASP A 69 18.76 4.12 -1.75
N VAL A 70 19.79 3.29 -1.89
CA VAL A 70 20.12 2.22 -0.94
C VAL A 70 20.35 2.78 0.48
N ALA A 71 21.02 3.93 0.60
CA ALA A 71 21.30 4.52 1.90
C ALA A 71 20.03 4.97 2.63
N SER A 72 19.03 5.50 1.91
CA SER A 72 17.72 5.86 2.47
C SER A 72 16.91 4.62 2.85
N ALA A 73 16.89 3.60 1.99
CA ALA A 73 16.07 2.41 2.19
C ALA A 73 16.65 1.41 3.20
N MET A 74 17.96 1.41 3.47
CA MET A 74 18.55 0.55 4.51
C MET A 74 18.38 1.09 5.94
N LYS A 75 17.99 2.37 6.09
CA LYS A 75 17.78 2.96 7.42
C LYS A 75 16.50 2.43 8.03
N VAL A 76 16.61 1.76 9.17
CA VAL A 76 15.46 1.32 9.98
C VAL A 76 14.52 2.50 10.29
N ALA A 77 15.09 3.67 10.59
CA ALA A 77 14.34 4.90 10.87
C ALA A 77 13.57 5.47 9.66
N SER A 78 13.75 4.92 8.46
CA SER A 78 12.91 5.27 7.30
C SER A 78 11.52 4.62 7.36
N TYR A 79 11.31 3.71 8.31
CA TYR A 79 10.11 2.90 8.43
C TYR A 79 9.50 2.94 9.83
N ASP A 80 8.18 3.13 9.87
CA ASP A 80 7.35 2.87 11.05
C ASP A 80 6.42 1.71 10.74
N ALA A 81 6.20 0.82 11.71
CA ALA A 81 5.27 -0.29 11.57
C ALA A 81 4.37 -0.40 12.81
N ALA A 82 3.11 -0.74 12.60
CA ALA A 82 2.15 -0.97 13.67
C ALA A 82 1.12 -2.02 13.27
N GLN A 83 0.46 -2.63 14.25
CA GLN A 83 -0.66 -3.53 14.05
C GLN A 83 -1.88 -3.12 14.86
N PHE A 84 -3.04 -3.28 14.26
CA PHE A 84 -4.34 -3.13 14.90
C PHE A 84 -5.33 -4.14 14.30
N ASN A 85 -6.45 -4.41 14.96
CA ASN A 85 -7.54 -5.16 14.36
C ASN A 85 -8.87 -4.39 14.50
N TYR A 86 -9.89 -4.83 13.77
CA TYR A 86 -11.24 -4.31 13.90
C TYR A 86 -12.09 -5.34 14.66
N ARG A 87 -12.73 -4.89 15.74
CA ARG A 87 -13.70 -5.69 16.50
C ARG A 87 -15.11 -5.19 16.21
N HIS A 88 -15.60 -5.54 15.02
CA HIS A 88 -16.90 -5.10 14.53
C HIS A 88 -18.06 -5.52 15.44
N GLU A 89 -17.89 -6.58 16.23
CA GLU A 89 -18.86 -7.04 17.22
C GLU A 89 -19.01 -6.10 18.42
N LEU A 90 -17.98 -5.30 18.74
CA LEU A 90 -18.01 -4.34 19.85
C LEU A 90 -18.43 -2.95 19.39
N ALA A 91 -17.83 -2.49 18.28
CA ALA A 91 -18.13 -1.19 17.69
C ALA A 91 -17.61 -1.14 16.24
N ALA A 92 -18.44 -0.62 15.33
CA ALA A 92 -18.05 -0.48 13.94
C ALA A 92 -16.93 0.56 13.77
N GLY A 93 -15.85 0.17 13.10
CA GLY A 93 -14.78 1.07 12.67
C GLY A 93 -13.75 1.45 13.73
N LEU A 94 -13.84 0.91 14.96
CA LEU A 94 -12.79 1.13 15.97
C LEU A 94 -11.62 0.17 15.77
N GLU A 95 -10.42 0.73 15.77
CA GLU A 95 -9.15 -0.01 15.80
C GLU A 95 -8.84 -0.45 17.23
N TYR A 96 -8.35 -1.68 17.40
CA TYR A 96 -7.91 -2.19 18.69
C TYR A 96 -6.47 -2.69 18.63
N ASP A 97 -5.72 -2.34 19.68
CA ASP A 97 -4.33 -2.78 19.84
C ASP A 97 -4.23 -4.23 20.33
N PHE A 98 -3.02 -4.71 20.56
CA PHE A 98 -2.78 -6.07 21.06
C PHE A 98 -3.40 -6.38 22.42
N ALA A 99 -3.65 -5.35 23.25
CA ALA A 99 -4.31 -5.46 24.54
C ALA A 99 -5.84 -5.31 24.43
N GLY A 100 -6.38 -5.04 23.24
CA GLY A 100 -7.80 -4.80 23.04
C GLY A 100 -8.23 -3.39 23.46
N THR A 101 -7.32 -2.43 23.49
CA THR A 101 -7.62 -1.01 23.78
C THR A 101 -8.21 -0.36 22.53
N PRO A 102 -9.40 0.26 22.58
CA PRO A 102 -10.01 0.92 21.43
C PRO A 102 -9.24 2.18 20.99
N ASN A 103 -9.34 2.53 19.72
CA ASN A 103 -8.68 3.66 19.06
C ASN A 103 -7.15 3.66 19.21
N LYS A 104 -6.55 2.47 19.16
CA LYS A 104 -5.11 2.31 19.35
C LYS A 104 -4.54 1.23 18.46
N SER A 105 -3.27 1.39 18.12
CA SER A 105 -2.45 0.39 17.44
C SER A 105 -1.23 0.03 18.29
N SER A 106 -0.71 -1.17 18.10
CA SER A 106 0.52 -1.65 18.70
C SER A 106 1.69 -1.43 17.77
N ALA A 107 2.66 -0.62 18.18
CA ALA A 107 3.89 -0.42 17.41
C ALA A 107 4.66 -1.74 17.26
N LEU A 108 5.17 -1.99 16.05
CA LEU A 108 6.07 -3.09 15.75
C LEU A 108 7.50 -2.57 15.61
N LYS A 109 8.45 -3.33 16.13
CA LYS A 109 9.87 -3.01 15.96
C LYS A 109 10.34 -3.46 14.58
N VAL A 110 10.79 -2.52 13.77
CA VAL A 110 11.59 -2.81 12.56
C VAL A 110 12.98 -3.22 13.02
N VAL A 111 13.33 -4.49 12.84
CA VAL A 111 14.57 -5.10 13.36
C VAL A 111 15.74 -4.83 12.41
N SER A 112 15.51 -4.99 11.11
CA SER A 112 16.53 -4.78 10.08
C SER A 112 15.87 -4.55 8.73
N VAL A 113 16.58 -3.88 7.83
CA VAL A 113 16.17 -3.72 6.43
C VAL A 113 17.33 -4.11 5.52
N THR A 114 17.05 -4.90 4.50
CA THR A 114 18.01 -5.26 3.44
C THR A 114 17.43 -4.89 2.09
N VAL A 115 18.24 -4.28 1.22
CA VAL A 115 17.83 -3.92 -0.14
C VAL A 115 18.41 -4.93 -1.13
N ALA A 116 17.62 -5.34 -2.11
CA ALA A 116 18.05 -6.24 -3.17
C ALA A 116 19.14 -5.58 -4.04
N PRO A 117 20.04 -6.35 -4.68
CA PRO A 117 21.13 -5.79 -5.48
C PRO A 117 20.68 -4.87 -6.63
N ASP A 118 19.48 -5.08 -7.18
CA ASP A 118 18.88 -4.26 -8.24
C ASP A 118 18.23 -2.97 -7.72
N GLY A 119 18.19 -2.77 -6.39
CA GLY A 119 17.53 -1.64 -5.75
C GLY A 119 16.00 -1.66 -5.85
N LEU A 120 15.39 -2.71 -6.40
CA LEU A 120 13.94 -2.75 -6.66
C LEU A 120 13.13 -3.33 -5.50
N SER A 121 13.80 -3.93 -4.50
CA SER A 121 13.11 -4.48 -3.34
C SER A 121 13.82 -4.18 -2.02
N ALA A 122 13.03 -3.97 -0.97
CA ALA A 122 13.50 -3.88 0.41
C ALA A 122 12.77 -4.94 1.26
N ARG A 123 13.54 -5.78 1.94
CA ARG A 123 13.03 -6.75 2.92
C ARG A 123 13.17 -6.17 4.32
N LEU A 124 12.04 -5.99 4.98
CA LEU A 124 11.92 -5.53 6.36
C LEU A 124 11.68 -6.74 7.25
N ARG A 125 12.51 -6.90 8.29
CA ARG A 125 12.23 -7.84 9.38
C ARG A 125 11.50 -7.11 10.49
N LEU A 126 10.36 -7.63 10.91
CA LEU A 126 9.51 -7.05 11.95
C LEU A 126 9.42 -8.01 13.14
N GLY A 127 9.63 -7.49 14.35
CA GLY A 127 9.44 -8.23 15.58
C GLY A 127 8.02 -8.11 16.11
N GLY A 128 7.43 -9.22 16.55
CA GLY A 128 6.16 -9.22 17.29
C GLY A 128 4.89 -9.16 16.44
N MET A 129 4.96 -9.53 15.15
CA MET A 129 3.77 -9.63 14.30
C MET A 129 2.80 -10.69 14.81
N ARG A 130 1.50 -10.38 14.78
CA ARG A 130 0.40 -11.29 15.13
C ARG A 130 -0.52 -11.51 13.93
N ALA A 131 -0.92 -12.76 13.73
CA ALA A 131 -1.99 -13.11 12.80
C ALA A 131 -3.34 -12.55 13.28
N GLY A 132 -4.24 -12.25 12.33
CA GLY A 132 -5.55 -11.64 12.58
C GLY A 132 -5.52 -10.12 12.76
N PHE A 133 -4.38 -9.47 12.50
CA PHE A 133 -4.23 -8.02 12.60
C PHE A 133 -3.93 -7.40 11.23
N VAL A 134 -4.39 -6.17 11.03
CA VAL A 134 -3.93 -5.30 9.95
C VAL A 134 -2.58 -4.73 10.33
N THR A 135 -1.60 -4.89 9.44
CA THR A 135 -0.27 -4.31 9.58
C THR A 135 -0.21 -3.03 8.76
N SER A 136 0.02 -1.91 9.43
CA SER A 136 0.34 -0.63 8.81
C SER A 136 1.85 -0.48 8.76
N ILE A 137 2.38 -0.09 7.61
CA ILE A 137 3.79 0.29 7.47
C ILE A 137 3.84 1.63 6.75
N ARG A 138 4.57 2.58 7.34
CA ARG A 138 4.93 3.85 6.74
C ARG A 138 6.41 3.80 6.35
N ALA A 139 6.75 4.16 5.12
CA ALA A 139 8.10 4.18 4.54
C ALA A 139 8.55 5.61 4.18
N ALA A 140 8.25 6.58 5.04
CA ALA A 140 8.41 8.02 4.77
C ALA A 140 9.85 8.46 4.45
N GLY A 141 10.85 7.73 4.94
CA GLY A 141 12.26 8.02 4.72
C GLY A 141 12.83 7.45 3.42
N VAL A 142 12.09 6.59 2.71
CA VAL A 142 12.54 5.95 1.47
C VAL A 142 12.56 6.96 0.33
N ARG A 143 13.62 6.93 -0.46
CA ARG A 143 13.80 7.76 -1.66
C ARG A 143 14.17 6.90 -2.87
N SER A 144 13.84 7.36 -4.06
CA SER A 144 14.36 6.75 -5.29
C SER A 144 15.82 7.12 -5.51
N ALA A 145 16.49 6.47 -6.47
CA ALA A 145 17.84 6.84 -6.89
C ALA A 145 17.92 8.31 -7.38
N ALA A 146 16.81 8.88 -7.85
CA ALA A 146 16.69 10.29 -8.23
C ALA A 146 16.25 11.21 -7.06
N ALA A 147 16.34 10.72 -5.82
CA ALA A 147 15.97 11.41 -4.58
C ALA A 147 14.46 11.79 -4.46
N GLN A 148 13.59 11.15 -5.23
CA GLN A 148 12.14 11.39 -5.13
C GLN A 148 11.55 10.65 -3.92
N PRO A 149 10.59 11.25 -3.18
CA PRO A 149 9.84 10.53 -2.15
C PRO A 149 8.84 9.55 -2.78
N LEU A 150 8.43 8.54 -2.01
CA LEU A 150 7.26 7.73 -2.36
C LEU A 150 6.04 8.64 -2.51
N LEU A 151 5.25 8.39 -3.55
CA LEU A 151 4.01 9.13 -3.76
C LEU A 151 2.95 8.78 -2.69
N HIS A 152 2.88 7.52 -2.27
CA HIS A 152 2.15 7.09 -1.08
C HIS A 152 3.10 6.32 -0.16
N ASP A 153 3.42 6.92 0.98
CA ASP A 153 4.39 6.35 1.92
C ASP A 153 3.76 5.39 2.93
N VAL A 154 2.43 5.20 2.93
CA VAL A 154 1.72 4.30 3.86
C VAL A 154 0.98 3.21 3.10
N PHE A 155 1.11 1.97 3.57
CA PHE A 155 0.30 0.85 3.10
C PHE A 155 -0.19 -0.01 4.26
N PHE A 156 -1.25 -0.77 4.00
CA PHE A 156 -1.91 -1.64 4.96
C PHE A 156 -1.99 -3.06 4.41
N TYR A 157 -1.74 -4.05 5.26
CA TYR A 157 -1.81 -5.46 4.92
C TYR A 157 -2.55 -6.24 6.01
N THR A 158 -3.67 -6.86 5.65
CA THR A 158 -4.39 -7.76 6.57
C THR A 158 -3.65 -9.09 6.69
N LEU A 159 -2.96 -9.29 7.81
CA LEU A 159 -2.17 -10.48 8.09
C LEU A 159 -3.05 -11.57 8.69
N ASN A 160 -3.85 -12.25 7.86
CA ASN A 160 -4.76 -13.31 8.32
C ASN A 160 -4.02 -14.48 9.00
N GLN A 161 -2.87 -14.86 8.45
CA GLN A 161 -1.98 -15.88 8.99
C GLN A 161 -0.53 -15.45 8.77
N LEU A 162 0.37 -15.91 9.64
CA LEU A 162 1.79 -15.78 9.39
C LEU A 162 2.19 -16.75 8.27
N PRO A 163 2.85 -16.26 7.19
CA PRO A 163 3.39 -17.14 6.17
C PRO A 163 4.35 -18.15 6.79
N LYS A 164 4.33 -19.39 6.29
CA LYS A 164 5.32 -20.40 6.67
C LYS A 164 6.68 -20.02 6.07
N GLN A 165 7.76 -20.40 6.74
CA GLN A 165 9.08 -20.35 6.10
C GLN A 165 9.06 -21.31 4.90
N PRO A 166 9.61 -20.88 3.75
CA PRO A 166 9.81 -21.77 2.61
C PRO A 166 10.81 -22.88 2.94
#